data_AF-A0A432SRI8-F1
#
_entry.id   AF-A0A432SRI8-F1
#
_cell.length_a   1.000
_cell.length_b   1.000
_cell.length_c   1.000
_cell.angle_alpha   90.00
_cell.angle_beta   90.00
_cell.angle_gamma   90.00
#
_symmetry.space_group_name_H-M   'P 1'
#
loop_
_entity.id
_entity.type
_entity.pdbx_description
1 polymer ?
#
loop_
_entity_poly.entity_id
_entity_poly.type
_entity_poly.pdbx_seq_one_letter_code
_entity_poly.pdbx_strand_id
1 'polypeptide(L)'
;DGISNWRLPTFEELQTLQDFGKYPKIDPVFNTKKSGKYWTSTEYPFDPSTLAYYIDFSRGFSASYGDRSVYEKSNTYAVRCVRGEPLQERKFTRDATKNIVTDHTTHLMWEDTSHITSKSSVAEAIKYCEDMTLGGYSDWHLPNINEIYTITDKTHYDPAINAVFNNRVTIGSENSSSHYRKANYWTSTYYGPNSDNENVHYYRTLNARDGASHRCKYGMDMHVRCVRTAQ
;
A
#
# COMPACT_ATOMS: atom_id res chain seq x y z
N ASP A 1 -29.17 21.68 -4.04
CA ASP A 1 -28.90 20.97 -5.31
C ASP A 1 -29.82 19.77 -5.53
N GLY A 2 -30.50 19.24 -4.48
CA GLY A 2 -31.40 18.08 -4.64
C GLY A 2 -30.68 16.77 -4.97
N ILE A 3 -29.35 16.73 -4.86
CA ILE A 3 -28.53 15.58 -5.20
C ILE A 3 -28.54 14.58 -4.04
N SER A 4 -29.12 13.42 -4.28
CA SER A 4 -29.13 12.24 -3.41
C SER A 4 -28.31 11.12 -4.04
N ASN A 5 -27.41 10.47 -3.28
CA ASN A 5 -26.51 9.33 -3.62
C ASN A 5 -25.01 9.56 -3.29
N TRP A 6 -24.66 10.61 -2.56
CA TRP A 6 -23.33 10.72 -1.97
C TRP A 6 -23.09 9.58 -0.98
N ARG A 7 -21.92 8.96 -1.06
CA ARG A 7 -21.47 7.93 -0.12
C ARG A 7 -20.05 8.20 0.35
N LEU A 8 -19.69 7.56 1.46
CA LEU A 8 -18.29 7.50 1.87
C LEU A 8 -17.52 6.67 0.81
N PRO A 9 -16.31 7.10 0.40
CA PRO A 9 -15.50 6.35 -0.54
C PRO A 9 -14.93 5.10 0.09
N THR A 10 -14.68 4.07 -0.72
CA THR A 10 -13.82 2.96 -0.30
C THR A 10 -12.40 3.45 -0.05
N PHE A 11 -11.59 2.63 0.60
CA PHE A 11 -10.18 2.90 0.79
C PHE A 11 -9.46 3.13 -0.54
N GLU A 12 -9.70 2.28 -1.52
CA GLU A 12 -9.12 2.37 -2.86
C GLU A 12 -9.49 3.68 -3.55
N GLU A 13 -10.75 4.10 -3.46
CA GLU A 13 -11.25 5.35 -4.03
C GLU A 13 -10.57 6.56 -3.41
N LEU A 14 -10.58 6.67 -2.08
CA LEU A 14 -10.00 7.82 -1.42
C LEU A 14 -8.48 7.87 -1.60
N GLN A 15 -7.84 6.71 -1.73
CA GLN A 15 -6.40 6.60 -1.95
C GLN A 15 -5.98 7.15 -3.31
N THR A 16 -6.84 7.08 -4.34
CA THR A 16 -6.55 7.69 -5.65
C THR A 16 -6.32 9.20 -5.57
N LEU A 17 -6.80 9.86 -4.50
CA LEU A 17 -6.59 11.29 -4.30
C LEU A 17 -5.22 11.62 -3.69
N GLN A 18 -4.45 10.61 -3.25
CA GLN A 18 -3.15 10.84 -2.65
C GLN A 18 -2.12 11.28 -3.71
N ASP A 19 -1.54 12.47 -3.51
CA ASP A 19 -0.37 12.93 -4.25
C ASP A 19 0.84 12.99 -3.31
N PHE A 20 1.73 12.01 -3.44
CA PHE A 20 2.90 11.90 -2.57
C PHE A 20 3.97 12.97 -2.80
N GLY A 21 3.91 13.69 -3.93
CA GLY A 21 4.78 14.82 -4.26
C GLY A 21 4.35 16.15 -3.65
N LYS A 22 3.16 16.23 -3.03
CA LYS A 22 2.60 17.48 -2.48
C LYS A 22 2.60 17.52 -0.95
N TYR A 23 2.32 18.69 -0.39
CA TYR A 23 1.94 18.85 1.01
C TYR A 23 0.73 19.80 1.10
N PRO A 24 -0.41 19.38 1.69
CA PRO A 24 -0.73 18.00 2.10
C PRO A 24 -0.66 17.02 0.93
N LYS A 25 -0.69 15.72 1.23
CA LYS A 25 -0.53 14.61 0.27
C LYS A 25 -1.78 14.39 -0.59
N ILE A 26 -2.34 15.47 -1.15
CA ILE A 26 -3.54 15.50 -1.98
C ILE A 26 -3.42 16.69 -2.94
N ASP A 27 -3.95 16.53 -4.15
CA ASP A 27 -3.95 17.61 -5.13
C ASP A 27 -4.69 18.87 -4.59
N PRO A 28 -4.10 20.08 -4.71
CA PRO A 28 -4.73 21.32 -4.27
C PRO A 28 -6.12 21.60 -4.88
N VAL A 29 -6.45 21.02 -6.04
CA VAL A 29 -7.77 21.13 -6.69
C VAL A 29 -8.91 20.70 -5.76
N PHE A 30 -8.64 19.76 -4.86
CA PHE A 30 -9.63 19.26 -3.90
C PHE A 30 -9.88 20.23 -2.74
N ASN A 31 -9.15 21.36 -2.68
CA ASN A 31 -9.28 22.46 -1.71
C ASN A 31 -9.47 21.96 -0.27
N THR A 32 -8.61 21.02 0.13
CA THR A 32 -8.76 20.30 1.39
C THR A 32 -8.35 21.19 2.56
N LYS A 33 -9.34 21.78 3.26
CA LYS A 33 -9.10 22.63 4.44
C LYS A 33 -8.42 21.90 5.61
N LYS A 34 -8.57 20.58 5.71
CA LYS A 34 -7.96 19.74 6.76
C LYS A 34 -6.99 18.74 6.14
N SER A 35 -5.70 18.83 6.47
CA SER A 35 -4.70 17.85 6.05
C SER A 35 -4.78 16.53 6.84
N GLY A 36 -5.66 16.37 7.83
CA GLY A 36 -5.66 15.21 8.74
C GLY A 36 -6.22 13.90 8.16
N LYS A 37 -6.74 13.07 9.07
CA LYS A 37 -7.31 11.75 8.77
C LYS A 37 -8.74 11.86 8.22
N TYR A 38 -9.04 10.99 7.26
CA TYR A 38 -10.33 10.88 6.60
C TYR A 38 -10.84 9.44 6.64
N TRP A 39 -12.09 9.26 7.04
CA TRP A 39 -12.74 7.96 7.03
C TRP A 39 -12.99 7.45 5.62
N THR A 40 -12.94 6.12 5.49
CA THR A 40 -13.35 5.36 4.31
C THR A 40 -14.49 4.42 4.69
N SER A 41 -15.24 3.92 3.71
CA SER A 41 -16.28 2.90 3.93
C SER A 41 -15.71 1.49 4.08
N THR A 42 -14.41 1.30 3.88
CA THR A 42 -13.77 -0.02 3.96
C THR A 42 -13.51 -0.38 5.41
N GLU A 43 -14.11 -1.47 5.86
CA GLU A 43 -13.91 -2.00 7.21
C GLU A 43 -12.52 -2.59 7.35
N TYR A 44 -11.96 -2.55 8.57
CA TYR A 44 -10.64 -3.13 8.82
C TYR A 44 -10.81 -4.62 9.16
N PRO A 45 -10.26 -5.54 8.34
CA PRO A 45 -10.65 -6.96 8.36
C PRO A 45 -10.29 -7.72 9.64
N PHE A 46 -9.39 -7.20 10.48
CA PHE A 46 -9.10 -7.79 11.78
C PHE A 46 -10.29 -7.76 12.76
N ASP A 47 -11.04 -6.65 12.77
CA ASP A 47 -12.29 -6.51 13.54
C ASP A 47 -13.21 -5.52 12.82
N PRO A 48 -13.93 -5.99 11.78
CA PRO A 48 -14.78 -5.12 10.96
C PRO A 48 -15.94 -4.52 11.77
N SER A 49 -16.31 -5.12 12.91
CA SER A 49 -17.42 -4.62 13.72
C SER A 49 -17.09 -3.30 14.41
N THR A 50 -15.82 -3.09 14.80
CA THR A 50 -15.39 -1.90 15.55
C THR A 50 -14.37 -1.03 14.79
N LEU A 51 -13.72 -1.55 13.75
CA LEU A 51 -12.59 -0.90 13.08
C LEU A 51 -12.86 -0.61 11.60
N ALA A 52 -12.34 0.51 11.10
CA ALA A 52 -12.39 0.90 9.68
C ALA A 52 -11.07 1.54 9.21
N TYR A 53 -10.79 1.46 7.91
CA TYR A 53 -9.64 2.14 7.33
C TYR A 53 -9.86 3.65 7.24
N TYR A 54 -8.76 4.38 7.35
CA TYR A 54 -8.70 5.82 7.12
C TYR A 54 -7.50 6.16 6.22
N ILE A 55 -7.51 7.37 5.67
CA ILE A 55 -6.38 7.95 4.95
C ILE A 55 -5.96 9.25 5.63
N ASP A 56 -4.68 9.36 5.99
CA ASP A 56 -4.09 10.57 6.53
C ASP A 56 -3.39 11.36 5.41
N PHE A 57 -3.98 12.48 4.98
CA PHE A 57 -3.38 13.33 3.96
C PHE A 57 -2.22 14.19 4.48
N SER A 58 -1.92 14.21 5.79
CA SER A 58 -0.84 15.03 6.35
C SER A 58 0.48 14.33 6.20
N ARG A 59 0.45 12.99 6.36
CA ARG A 59 1.61 12.11 6.28
C ARG A 59 1.56 11.17 5.08
N GLY A 60 0.39 11.01 4.46
CA GLY A 60 0.16 10.03 3.41
C GLY A 60 0.20 8.59 3.95
N PHE A 61 -0.22 8.38 5.20
CA PHE A 61 -0.26 7.05 5.81
C PHE A 61 -1.69 6.53 5.88
N SER A 62 -1.81 5.21 5.96
CA SER A 62 -3.07 4.53 6.23
C SER A 62 -2.99 3.58 7.43
N ALA A 63 -1.94 3.70 8.26
CA ALA A 63 -1.73 2.84 9.43
C ALA A 63 -0.91 3.49 10.55
N SER A 64 -1.01 2.85 11.72
CA SER A 64 -0.12 3.04 12.88
C SER A 64 0.55 1.70 13.22
N TYR A 65 1.82 1.72 13.67
CA TYR A 65 2.67 0.54 13.88
C TYR A 65 2.17 -0.40 14.99
N GLY A 66 1.15 -1.21 14.70
CA GLY A 66 0.52 -2.14 15.65
C GLY A 66 -0.43 -1.47 16.65
N ASP A 67 -0.58 -0.15 16.60
CA ASP A 67 -1.59 0.57 17.37
C ASP A 67 -2.90 0.57 16.60
N ARG A 68 -3.89 -0.16 17.12
CA ARG A 68 -5.20 -0.32 16.50
C ARG A 68 -6.19 0.78 16.87
N SER A 69 -5.90 1.59 17.89
CA SER A 69 -6.80 2.64 18.36
C SER A 69 -7.15 3.64 17.28
N VAL A 70 -6.24 3.84 16.30
CA VAL A 70 -6.44 4.74 15.17
C VAL A 70 -7.53 4.28 14.20
N TYR A 71 -7.91 3.00 14.20
CA TYR A 71 -8.93 2.43 13.33
C TYR A 71 -10.32 2.39 13.97
N GLU A 72 -10.46 2.69 15.27
CA GLU A 72 -11.74 2.60 15.96
C GLU A 72 -12.78 3.54 15.35
N LYS A 73 -13.95 2.99 14.98
CA LYS A 73 -15.09 3.71 14.40
C LYS A 73 -15.63 4.82 15.33
N SER A 74 -15.28 4.78 16.62
CA SER A 74 -15.58 5.83 17.62
C SER A 74 -14.75 7.12 17.42
N ASN A 75 -13.64 7.08 16.67
CA ASN A 75 -12.82 8.26 16.44
C ASN A 75 -13.50 9.28 15.53
N THR A 76 -13.22 10.56 15.79
CA THR A 76 -13.71 11.66 14.95
C THR A 76 -12.69 12.04 13.88
N TYR A 77 -12.90 11.56 12.64
CA TYR A 77 -12.12 11.96 11.47
C TYR A 77 -12.98 12.69 10.44
N ALA A 78 -12.32 13.37 9.50
CA ALA A 78 -13.01 14.06 8.41
C ALA A 78 -13.62 13.04 7.43
N VAL A 79 -14.56 13.50 6.60
CA VAL A 79 -15.14 12.71 5.52
C VAL A 79 -15.06 13.50 4.22
N ARG A 80 -14.86 12.79 3.10
CA ARG A 80 -14.94 13.35 1.75
C ARG A 80 -15.79 12.40 0.92
N CYS A 81 -17.08 12.69 0.80
CA CYS A 81 -17.99 11.83 0.06
C CYS A 81 -17.66 11.82 -1.43
N VAL A 82 -17.96 10.70 -2.07
CA VAL A 82 -17.87 10.49 -3.52
C VAL A 82 -19.23 10.09 -4.08
N ARG A 83 -19.35 10.16 -5.40
CA ARG A 83 -20.55 9.77 -6.15
C ARG A 83 -20.14 9.07 -7.43
N GLY A 84 -20.92 8.08 -7.83
CA GLY A 84 -20.71 7.29 -9.04
C GLY A 84 -20.49 5.82 -8.71
N GLU A 85 -20.29 5.03 -9.76
CA GLU A 85 -19.96 3.63 -9.63
C GLU A 85 -18.65 3.46 -8.85
N PRO A 86 -18.56 2.43 -7.98
CA PRO A 86 -17.30 2.07 -7.33
C PRO A 86 -16.19 1.83 -8.35
N LEU A 87 -14.94 1.96 -7.91
CA LEU A 87 -13.79 1.55 -8.72
C LEU A 87 -13.94 0.09 -9.16
N GLN A 88 -13.63 -0.17 -10.42
CA GLN A 88 -13.65 -1.52 -10.96
C GLN A 88 -12.65 -2.41 -10.22
N GLU A 89 -13.07 -3.62 -9.90
CA GLU A 89 -12.19 -4.64 -9.34
C GLU A 89 -11.00 -4.94 -10.25
N ARG A 90 -9.86 -5.24 -9.63
CA ARG A 90 -8.64 -5.61 -10.33
C ARG A 90 -8.78 -6.99 -10.95
N LYS A 91 -8.37 -7.13 -12.20
CA LYS A 91 -8.44 -8.40 -12.94
C LYS A 91 -7.05 -8.98 -13.10
N PHE A 92 -6.77 -10.04 -12.34
CA PHE A 92 -5.46 -10.70 -12.39
C PHE A 92 -5.47 -11.98 -13.22
N THR A 93 -4.33 -12.34 -13.79
CA THR A 93 -4.06 -13.68 -14.33
C THR A 93 -2.67 -14.13 -13.90
N ARG A 94 -2.56 -15.37 -13.42
CA ARG A 94 -1.29 -15.97 -13.03
C ARG A 94 -0.74 -16.85 -14.16
N ASP A 95 0.52 -16.61 -14.53
CA ASP A 95 1.36 -17.57 -15.24
C ASP A 95 2.22 -18.33 -14.21
N ALA A 96 1.81 -19.57 -13.90
CA ALA A 96 2.51 -20.41 -12.94
C ALA A 96 3.89 -20.89 -13.45
N THR A 97 4.08 -20.98 -14.77
CA THR A 97 5.35 -21.46 -15.35
C THR A 97 6.44 -20.39 -15.27
N LYS A 98 6.04 -19.12 -15.34
CA LYS A 98 6.95 -17.97 -15.24
C LYS A 98 7.01 -17.35 -13.85
N ASN A 99 6.12 -17.75 -12.94
CA ASN A 99 5.92 -17.09 -11.64
C ASN A 99 5.63 -15.59 -11.79
N ILE A 100 4.71 -15.26 -12.70
CA ILE A 100 4.29 -13.89 -13.00
C ILE A 100 2.78 -13.75 -12.79
N VAL A 101 2.35 -12.65 -12.20
CA VAL A 101 0.94 -12.24 -12.13
C VAL A 101 0.73 -10.98 -12.96
N THR A 102 -0.21 -11.01 -13.90
CA THR A 102 -0.56 -9.84 -14.73
C THR A 102 -1.84 -9.20 -14.20
N ASP A 103 -1.82 -7.90 -13.94
CA ASP A 103 -2.99 -7.05 -13.68
C ASP A 103 -3.46 -6.40 -14.98
N HIS A 104 -4.59 -6.88 -15.51
CA HIS A 104 -5.19 -6.37 -16.74
C HIS A 104 -5.87 -5.00 -16.57
N THR A 105 -6.06 -4.54 -15.33
CA THR A 105 -6.65 -3.23 -15.03
C THR A 105 -5.60 -2.11 -15.02
N THR A 106 -4.38 -2.38 -14.52
CA THR A 106 -3.25 -1.41 -14.58
C THR A 106 -2.29 -1.63 -15.73
N HIS A 107 -2.35 -2.77 -16.41
CA HIS A 107 -1.29 -3.23 -17.30
C HIS A 107 0.06 -3.36 -16.57
N LEU A 108 0.05 -3.86 -15.33
CA LEU A 108 1.27 -4.20 -14.60
C LEU A 108 1.47 -5.72 -14.58
N MET A 109 2.73 -6.15 -14.60
CA MET A 109 3.10 -7.54 -14.33
C MET A 109 3.98 -7.58 -13.10
N TRP A 110 3.71 -8.56 -12.25
CA TRP A 110 4.29 -8.69 -10.93
C TRP A 110 5.09 -9.98 -10.84
N GLU A 111 6.28 -9.86 -10.27
CA GLU A 111 7.07 -10.99 -9.85
C GLU A 111 6.33 -11.75 -8.75
N ASP A 112 6.28 -13.08 -8.82
CA ASP A 112 5.77 -13.92 -7.75
C ASP A 112 6.65 -15.15 -7.51
N THR A 113 7.96 -14.96 -7.43
CA THR A 113 8.93 -16.02 -7.09
C THR A 113 9.08 -16.22 -5.58
N SER A 114 9.80 -17.26 -5.16
CA SER A 114 10.12 -17.48 -3.74
C SER A 114 11.04 -16.41 -3.13
N HIS A 115 11.73 -15.60 -3.96
CA HIS A 115 12.62 -14.54 -3.50
C HIS A 115 11.92 -13.51 -2.61
N ILE A 116 10.61 -13.35 -2.76
CA ILE A 116 9.76 -12.45 -1.97
C ILE A 116 9.92 -12.67 -0.46
N THR A 117 10.29 -13.87 -0.03
CA THR A 117 10.52 -14.19 1.39
C THR A 117 11.88 -13.70 1.92
N SER A 118 12.82 -13.37 1.03
CA SER A 118 14.09 -12.71 1.35
C SER A 118 13.87 -11.25 1.70
N LYS A 119 14.83 -10.69 2.45
CA LYS A 119 14.85 -9.27 2.79
C LYS A 119 16.19 -8.66 2.39
N SER A 120 16.14 -7.40 1.99
CA SER A 120 17.33 -6.64 1.63
C SER A 120 17.16 -5.17 1.98
N SER A 121 18.27 -4.43 1.95
CA SER A 121 18.21 -2.97 1.98
C SER A 121 17.46 -2.44 0.76
N VAL A 122 16.97 -1.19 0.80
CA VAL A 122 16.27 -0.59 -0.34
C VAL A 122 17.18 -0.43 -1.56
N ALA A 123 18.48 -0.17 -1.36
CA ALA A 123 19.45 -0.05 -2.45
C ALA A 123 19.67 -1.39 -3.16
N GLU A 124 19.80 -2.48 -2.40
CA GLU A 124 19.87 -3.83 -2.96
C GLU A 124 18.55 -4.25 -3.61
N ALA A 125 17.41 -3.82 -3.06
CA ALA A 125 16.09 -4.11 -3.63
C ALA A 125 15.89 -3.45 -5.00
N ILE A 126 16.32 -2.18 -5.15
CA ILE A 126 16.32 -1.47 -6.45
C ILE A 126 17.18 -2.25 -7.44
N LYS A 127 18.44 -2.51 -7.07
CA LYS A 127 19.38 -3.23 -7.93
C LYS A 127 18.87 -4.62 -8.31
N TYR A 128 18.32 -5.36 -7.35
CA TYR A 128 17.76 -6.69 -7.60
C TYR A 128 16.69 -6.64 -8.69
N CYS A 129 15.75 -5.69 -8.61
CA CYS A 129 14.71 -5.58 -9.61
C CYS A 129 15.27 -5.14 -10.97
N GLU A 130 16.18 -4.17 -11.02
CA GLU A 130 16.77 -3.68 -12.27
C GLU A 130 17.64 -4.72 -12.99
N ASP A 131 18.34 -5.58 -12.23
CA ASP A 131 19.18 -6.66 -12.77
C ASP A 131 18.36 -7.92 -13.11
N MET A 132 17.08 -8.00 -12.71
CA MET A 132 16.28 -9.21 -12.83
C MET A 132 15.86 -9.47 -14.29
N THR A 133 16.06 -10.71 -14.74
CA THR A 133 15.40 -11.24 -15.94
C THR A 133 14.45 -12.37 -15.56
N LEU A 134 13.14 -12.16 -15.76
CA LEU A 134 12.10 -13.14 -15.44
C LEU A 134 11.07 -13.23 -16.57
N GLY A 135 10.73 -14.46 -16.98
CA GLY A 135 9.70 -14.71 -17.99
C GLY A 135 10.02 -14.19 -19.40
N GLY A 136 11.31 -13.90 -19.68
CA GLY A 136 11.78 -13.30 -20.93
C GLY A 136 11.89 -11.77 -20.91
N TYR A 137 11.73 -11.16 -19.74
CA TYR A 137 11.67 -9.70 -19.56
C TYR A 137 12.75 -9.22 -18.62
N SER A 138 13.35 -8.05 -18.91
CA SER A 138 14.49 -7.47 -18.18
C SER A 138 14.29 -5.99 -17.80
N ASP A 139 13.05 -5.52 -17.81
CA ASP A 139 12.60 -4.16 -17.52
C ASP A 139 11.80 -4.13 -16.21
N TRP A 140 12.25 -4.92 -15.23
CA TRP A 140 11.66 -4.97 -13.90
C TRP A 140 12.19 -3.83 -13.03
N HIS A 141 11.35 -3.31 -12.14
CA HIS A 141 11.71 -2.25 -11.21
C HIS A 141 11.06 -2.45 -9.85
N LEU A 142 11.63 -1.79 -8.83
CA LEU A 142 11.02 -1.75 -7.51
C LEU A 142 9.75 -0.87 -7.58
N PRO A 143 8.57 -1.39 -7.20
CA PRO A 143 7.31 -0.67 -7.33
C PRO A 143 7.34 0.62 -6.53
N ASN A 144 6.73 1.66 -7.07
CA ASN A 144 6.39 2.83 -6.27
C ASN A 144 5.17 2.50 -5.37
N ILE A 145 4.84 3.41 -4.45
CA ILE A 145 3.76 3.18 -3.48
C ILE A 145 2.39 3.04 -4.17
N ASN A 146 2.14 3.73 -5.27
CA ASN A 146 0.88 3.64 -6.01
C ASN A 146 0.75 2.29 -6.72
N GLU A 147 1.83 1.79 -7.32
CA GLU A 147 1.86 0.47 -7.95
C GLU A 147 1.60 -0.63 -6.91
N ILE A 148 2.33 -0.64 -5.79
CA ILE A 148 2.22 -1.75 -4.83
C ILE A 148 0.84 -1.82 -4.14
N TYR A 149 0.12 -0.71 -4.03
CA TYR A 149 -1.24 -0.75 -3.51
C TYR A 149 -2.20 -1.54 -4.41
N THR A 150 -1.91 -1.65 -5.71
CA THR A 150 -2.80 -2.33 -6.67
C THR A 150 -2.94 -3.82 -6.41
N ILE A 151 -1.97 -4.43 -5.72
CA ILE A 151 -1.97 -5.86 -5.38
C ILE A 151 -2.56 -6.16 -4.00
N THR A 152 -3.01 -5.12 -3.28
CA THR A 152 -3.64 -5.31 -1.97
C THR A 152 -5.08 -5.79 -2.09
N ASP A 153 -5.52 -6.54 -1.09
CA ASP A 153 -6.92 -6.92 -0.91
C ASP A 153 -7.35 -6.56 0.52
N LYS A 154 -8.18 -5.53 0.65
CA LYS A 154 -8.62 -4.98 1.93
C LYS A 154 -9.71 -5.78 2.61
N THR A 155 -10.19 -6.84 1.98
CA THR A 155 -11.10 -7.81 2.60
C THR A 155 -10.35 -8.88 3.40
N HIS A 156 -9.02 -8.95 3.26
CA HIS A 156 -8.17 -9.95 3.90
C HIS A 156 -7.19 -9.31 4.89
N TYR A 157 -6.82 -10.10 5.91
CA TYR A 157 -5.81 -9.74 6.90
C TYR A 157 -4.78 -10.87 7.00
N ASP A 158 -3.51 -10.51 7.01
CA ASP A 158 -2.37 -11.41 7.18
C ASP A 158 -2.37 -12.63 6.24
N PRO A 159 -2.28 -12.43 4.92
CA PRO A 159 -1.91 -11.17 4.25
C PRO A 159 -3.09 -10.48 3.55
N ALA A 160 -3.05 -9.15 3.53
CA ALA A 160 -3.87 -8.28 2.69
C ALA A 160 -3.27 -8.11 1.28
N ILE A 161 -2.74 -9.20 0.71
CA ILE A 161 -2.24 -9.29 -0.66
C ILE A 161 -3.16 -10.24 -1.41
N ASN A 162 -3.55 -9.88 -2.64
CA ASN A 162 -4.55 -10.62 -3.40
C ASN A 162 -4.22 -12.13 -3.50
N ALA A 163 -5.26 -12.96 -3.39
CA ALA A 163 -5.10 -14.41 -3.32
C ALA A 163 -4.47 -15.06 -4.57
N VAL A 164 -4.41 -14.35 -5.70
CA VAL A 164 -3.75 -14.81 -6.94
C VAL A 164 -2.22 -14.98 -6.81
N PHE A 165 -1.62 -14.28 -5.84
CA PHE A 165 -0.19 -14.38 -5.52
C PHE A 165 0.04 -15.60 -4.63
N ASN A 166 0.94 -16.51 -5.03
CA ASN A 166 1.28 -17.69 -4.23
C ASN A 166 2.30 -17.34 -3.14
N ASN A 167 3.25 -16.46 -3.44
CA ASN A 167 4.28 -16.07 -2.50
C ASN A 167 3.83 -14.80 -1.75
N ARG A 168 3.13 -14.97 -0.63
CA ARG A 168 2.64 -13.87 0.22
C ARG A 168 3.29 -13.94 1.59
N VAL A 169 3.77 -12.80 2.09
CA VAL A 169 4.39 -12.70 3.41
C VAL A 169 3.31 -12.63 4.49
N THR A 170 3.38 -13.51 5.47
CA THR A 170 2.49 -13.55 6.64
C THR A 170 3.30 -13.48 7.94
N ILE A 171 2.71 -12.96 9.02
CA ILE A 171 3.37 -12.91 10.34
C ILE A 171 2.64 -13.70 11.44
N GLY A 172 1.44 -14.22 11.16
CA GLY A 172 0.70 -15.08 12.06
C GLY A 172 0.16 -14.33 13.29
N SER A 173 0.17 -14.99 14.45
CA SER A 173 -0.37 -14.43 15.70
C SER A 173 0.53 -13.37 16.37
N GLU A 174 1.69 -13.04 15.78
CA GLU A 174 2.63 -12.09 16.34
C GLU A 174 2.11 -10.65 16.26
N ASN A 175 2.05 -9.96 17.40
CA ASN A 175 1.34 -8.68 17.54
C ASN A 175 2.19 -7.54 18.13
N SER A 176 3.52 -7.64 18.14
CA SER A 176 4.35 -6.50 18.58
C SER A 176 4.56 -5.47 17.46
N SER A 177 4.76 -4.21 17.83
CA SER A 177 5.07 -3.11 16.89
C SER A 177 6.38 -3.32 16.12
N SER A 178 7.37 -4.01 16.72
CA SER A 178 8.60 -4.42 16.03
C SER A 178 8.35 -5.55 15.03
N HIS A 179 7.42 -6.47 15.33
CA HIS A 179 7.02 -7.55 14.45
C HIS A 179 6.17 -7.08 13.29
N TYR A 180 5.35 -6.05 13.48
CA TYR A 180 4.51 -5.51 12.41
C TYR A 180 5.33 -5.12 11.18
N ARG A 181 6.53 -4.53 11.35
CA ARG A 181 7.42 -4.18 10.24
C ARG A 181 8.01 -5.40 9.51
N LYS A 182 7.96 -6.59 10.08
CA LYS A 182 8.50 -7.79 9.44
C LYS A 182 7.74 -8.16 8.16
N ALA A 183 6.49 -7.72 8.00
CA ALA A 183 5.67 -7.96 6.81
C ALA A 183 5.82 -6.87 5.73
N ASN A 184 6.73 -5.91 5.89
CA ASN A 184 6.82 -4.79 4.97
C ASN A 184 7.51 -5.17 3.67
N TYR A 185 6.98 -4.65 2.56
CA TYR A 185 7.61 -4.58 1.25
C TYR A 185 8.23 -3.20 1.02
N TRP A 186 9.42 -3.19 0.43
CA TRP A 186 10.03 -1.96 -0.08
C TRP A 186 9.21 -1.38 -1.23
N THR A 187 9.22 -0.05 -1.31
CA THR A 187 8.81 0.70 -2.50
C THR A 187 9.91 1.69 -2.88
N SER A 188 9.95 2.10 -4.13
CA SER A 188 10.85 3.15 -4.63
C SER A 188 10.42 4.57 -4.21
N THR A 189 9.29 4.73 -3.51
CA THR A 189 8.80 6.05 -3.12
C THR A 189 9.48 6.58 -1.88
N TYR A 190 10.38 7.55 -2.07
CA TYR A 190 11.04 8.27 -0.99
C TYR A 190 10.02 9.04 -0.13
N TYR A 191 10.15 8.94 1.20
CA TYR A 191 9.27 9.65 2.13
C TYR A 191 9.84 11.02 2.51
N GLY A 192 11.13 11.08 2.84
CA GLY A 192 11.77 12.27 3.40
C GLY A 192 12.74 11.95 4.54
N PRO A 193 13.49 12.95 5.02
CA PRO A 193 14.38 12.83 6.17
C PRO A 193 13.59 12.80 7.49
N ASN A 194 14.27 12.43 8.59
CA ASN A 194 13.75 12.61 9.94
C ASN A 194 13.72 14.11 10.28
N SER A 195 12.66 14.56 10.98
CA SER A 195 12.57 15.92 11.49
C SER A 195 13.67 16.27 12.49
N ASP A 196 14.11 15.27 13.26
CA ASP A 196 15.04 15.47 14.38
C ASP A 196 16.50 15.21 13.96
N ASN A 197 16.71 14.54 12.82
CA ASN A 197 18.03 14.26 12.27
C ASN A 197 17.95 14.07 10.75
N GLU A 198 18.32 15.10 10.00
CA GLU A 198 18.17 15.14 8.54
C GLU A 198 18.97 14.05 7.79
N ASN A 199 19.99 13.47 8.42
CA ASN A 199 20.78 12.36 7.87
C ASN A 199 20.05 11.01 7.91
N VAL A 200 18.91 10.93 8.61
CA VAL A 200 18.11 9.70 8.71
C VAL A 200 16.98 9.76 7.69
N HIS A 201 17.12 9.00 6.61
CA HIS A 201 16.18 8.97 5.50
C HIS A 201 15.14 7.84 5.62
N TYR A 202 13.92 8.10 5.13
CA TYR A 202 12.83 7.13 5.11
C TYR A 202 12.29 6.91 3.70
N TYR A 203 11.82 5.69 3.46
CA TYR A 203 11.07 5.28 2.27
C TYR A 203 9.69 4.79 2.67
N ARG A 204 8.72 4.95 1.77
CA ARG A 204 7.39 4.36 1.95
C ARG A 204 7.49 2.84 1.75
N THR A 205 6.70 2.12 2.55
CA THR A 205 6.60 0.67 2.51
C THR A 205 5.15 0.27 2.55
N LEU A 206 4.83 -0.89 1.99
CA LEU A 206 3.51 -1.52 2.15
C LEU A 206 3.62 -2.62 3.20
N ASN A 207 2.74 -2.63 4.17
CA ASN A 207 2.63 -3.76 5.09
C ASN A 207 1.75 -4.86 4.50
N ALA A 208 2.30 -6.07 4.31
CA ALA A 208 1.53 -7.18 3.75
C ALA A 208 0.38 -7.65 4.65
N ARG A 209 0.39 -7.32 5.95
CA ARG A 209 -0.62 -7.79 6.90
C ARG A 209 -1.98 -7.14 6.67
N ASP A 210 -2.01 -5.84 6.41
CA ASP A 210 -3.26 -5.08 6.23
C ASP A 210 -3.24 -4.15 5.02
N GLY A 211 -2.20 -4.25 4.19
CA GLY A 211 -2.03 -3.50 2.95
C GLY A 211 -1.85 -2.01 3.21
N ALA A 212 -1.50 -1.59 4.42
CA ALA A 212 -1.37 -0.18 4.74
C ALA A 212 0.05 0.35 4.49
N SER A 213 0.16 1.65 4.21
CA SER A 213 1.47 2.27 4.03
C SER A 213 2.12 2.75 5.32
N HIS A 214 3.43 2.58 5.36
CA HIS A 214 4.32 2.96 6.44
C HIS A 214 5.56 3.70 5.92
N ARG A 215 6.38 4.22 6.84
CA ARG A 215 7.70 4.78 6.54
C ARG A 215 8.82 4.02 7.23
N CYS A 216 9.73 3.42 6.48
CA CYS A 216 10.84 2.66 7.06
C CYS A 216 12.18 3.31 6.78
N LYS A 217 13.09 3.20 7.75
CA LYS A 217 14.42 3.81 7.69
C LYS A 217 15.23 3.11 6.60
N TYR A 218 16.00 3.88 5.83
CA TYR A 218 16.82 3.42 4.70
C TYR A 218 17.70 2.19 5.02
N GLY A 219 18.29 2.13 6.21
CA GLY A 219 19.18 1.04 6.64
C GLY A 219 18.48 -0.16 7.28
N MET A 220 17.25 -0.47 6.89
CA MET A 220 16.54 -1.67 7.34
C MET A 220 16.37 -2.66 6.20
N ASP A 221 16.12 -3.92 6.53
CA ASP A 221 15.84 -4.95 5.53
C ASP A 221 14.34 -5.25 5.46
N MET A 222 13.79 -5.19 4.25
CA MET A 222 12.36 -5.45 3.98
C MET A 222 12.23 -6.38 2.78
N HIS A 223 11.03 -6.95 2.61
CA HIS A 223 10.73 -7.82 1.49
C HIS A 223 10.73 -7.05 0.17
N VAL A 224 11.00 -7.75 -0.92
CA VAL A 224 11.06 -7.17 -2.26
C VAL A 224 10.11 -7.93 -3.17
N ARG A 225 9.31 -7.19 -3.95
CA ARG A 225 8.54 -7.73 -5.05
C ARG A 225 8.69 -6.76 -6.21
N CYS A 226 9.23 -7.23 -7.32
CA CYS A 226 9.41 -6.40 -8.49
C CYS A 226 8.15 -6.32 -9.36
N VAL A 227 8.04 -5.23 -10.11
CA VAL A 227 6.94 -4.98 -11.04
C VAL A 227 7.52 -4.51 -12.38
N ARG A 228 6.75 -4.66 -13.45
CA ARG A 228 7.00 -4.04 -14.77
C ARG A 228 5.67 -3.61 -15.39
N THR A 229 5.74 -2.80 -16.46
CA THR A 229 4.55 -2.51 -17.29
C THR A 229 4.36 -3.61 -18.32
N ALA A 230 3.16 -4.16 -18.49
CA ALA A 230 2.80 -5.02 -19.61
C ALA A 230 2.79 -4.20 -20.91
N GLN A 231 3.42 -4.71 -21.96
CA GLN A 231 3.33 -4.15 -23.32
C GLN A 231 2.15 -4.73 -24.08
#